data_AF-A0A0C2WYR4-F1
#
_entry.id   AF-A0A0C2WYR4-F1
#
_cell.length_a   1.000
_cell.length_b   1.000
_cell.length_c   1.000
_cell.angle_alpha   90.00
_cell.angle_beta   90.00
_cell.angle_gamma   90.00
#
_symmetry.space_group_name_H-M   'P 1'
#
loop_
_entity.id
_entity.type
_entity.pdbx_description
1 polymer ?
#
loop_
_entity_poly.entity_id
_entity_poly.type
_entity_poly.pdbx_seq_one_letter_code
_entity_poly.pdbx_strand_id
1 'polypeptide(L)'
;MSTSTSTSTSLIKSGVALQLFGLVWGLSIPSVPFPRLALSAHLHSMLNGALLTVVGLVLRQPDLISLSQLQAFIVTWGLNSTWISIASECANAYWGTKDTLPIAATAAKAVGGLSWQEFVVFVAHLPTAFMIPAFGVIAWELYFGKKTVKQN
;
A
#
# COMPACT_ATOMS: atom_id res chain seq x y z
N MET A 1 21.47 -9.84 12.05
CA MET A 1 20.02 -9.49 12.05
C MET A 1 19.42 -10.15 10.82
N SER A 2 18.41 -11.02 10.94
CA SER A 2 17.86 -11.67 9.75
C SER A 2 17.19 -10.62 8.85
N THR A 3 17.30 -10.80 7.53
CA THR A 3 16.68 -9.97 6.49
C THR A 3 15.19 -9.71 6.78
N SER A 4 14.48 -10.73 7.27
CA SER A 4 13.09 -10.62 7.74
C SER A 4 12.88 -9.56 8.83
N THR A 5 13.78 -9.42 9.80
CA THR A 5 13.60 -8.46 10.92
C THR A 5 13.72 -7.00 10.45
N SER A 6 14.63 -6.73 9.51
CA SER A 6 14.78 -5.39 8.93
C SER A 6 13.55 -5.02 8.12
N THR A 7 13.10 -5.91 7.23
CA THR A 7 11.87 -5.73 6.44
C THR A 7 10.65 -5.57 7.34
N SER A 8 10.51 -6.41 8.37
CA SER A 8 9.44 -6.33 9.37
C SER A 8 9.36 -4.92 9.99
N THR A 9 10.50 -4.41 10.50
CA THR A 9 10.53 -3.10 11.15
C THR A 9 10.21 -1.97 10.17
N SER A 10 10.71 -2.07 8.93
CA SER A 10 10.39 -1.09 7.87
C SER A 10 8.90 -1.06 7.54
N LEU A 11 8.27 -2.23 7.42
CA LEU A 11 6.84 -2.33 7.09
C LEU A 11 5.95 -1.86 8.24
N ILE A 12 6.30 -2.16 9.50
CA ILE A 12 5.56 -1.65 10.66
C ILE A 12 5.62 -0.13 10.69
N LYS A 13 6.81 0.46 10.53
CA LYS A 13 6.97 1.92 10.49
C LYS A 13 6.15 2.55 9.38
N SER A 14 6.23 1.98 8.18
CA SER A 14 5.49 2.46 7.01
C SER A 14 3.98 2.32 7.18
N GLY A 15 3.51 1.18 7.70
CA GLY A 15 2.09 0.93 7.95
C GLY A 15 1.49 1.89 8.98
N VAL A 16 2.20 2.12 10.09
CA VAL A 16 1.77 3.13 11.09
C VAL A 16 1.79 4.54 10.51
N ALA A 17 2.80 4.87 9.69
CA ALA A 17 2.87 6.17 9.03
C ALA A 17 1.71 6.38 8.03
N LEU A 18 1.34 5.35 7.24
CA LEU A 18 0.16 5.39 6.37
C LEU A 18 -1.13 5.53 7.17
N GLN A 19 -1.25 4.84 8.30
CA GLN A 19 -2.42 4.97 9.17
C GLN A 19 -2.57 6.40 9.69
N LEU A 20 -1.47 6.98 10.19
CA LEU A 20 -1.44 8.36 10.67
C LEU A 20 -1.74 9.34 9.54
N PHE A 21 -1.13 9.15 8.36
CA PHE A 21 -1.40 9.95 7.18
C PHE A 21 -2.88 9.90 6.81
N GLY A 22 -3.49 8.71 6.78
CA GLY A 22 -4.92 8.53 6.50
C GLY A 22 -5.81 9.28 7.48
N LEU A 23 -5.50 9.22 8.79
CA LEU A 23 -6.23 9.98 9.82
C LEU A 23 -6.14 11.49 9.61
N VAL A 24 -4.94 12.01 9.31
CA VAL A 24 -4.73 13.44 9.03
C VAL A 24 -5.46 13.85 7.75
N TRP A 25 -5.32 13.07 6.67
CA TRP A 25 -6.01 13.31 5.41
C TRP A 25 -7.54 13.28 5.55
N GLY A 26 -8.07 12.47 6.47
CA GLY A 26 -9.49 12.42 6.78
C GLY A 26 -10.09 13.77 7.18
N LEU A 27 -9.28 14.65 7.78
CA LEU A 27 -9.70 16.02 8.14
C LEU A 27 -9.94 16.91 6.91
N SER A 28 -9.28 16.62 5.79
CA SER A 28 -9.39 17.38 4.55
C SER A 28 -10.61 17.01 3.71
N ILE A 29 -11.23 15.84 3.96
CA ILE A 29 -12.35 15.30 3.15
C ILE A 29 -13.48 16.33 2.91
N PRO A 30 -13.96 17.11 3.90
CA PRO A 30 -15.06 18.06 3.68
C PRO A 30 -14.67 19.28 2.83
N SER A 31 -13.38 19.56 2.69
CA SER A 31 -12.86 20.79 2.08
C SER A 31 -12.43 20.62 0.62
N VAL A 32 -12.31 19.39 0.13
CA VAL A 32 -11.86 19.13 -1.25
C VAL A 32 -13.02 19.24 -2.25
N PRO A 33 -12.75 19.55 -3.53
CA PRO A 33 -13.77 19.61 -4.57
C PRO A 33 -14.52 18.29 -4.80
N PHE A 34 -13.83 17.16 -4.64
CA PHE A 34 -14.41 15.82 -4.80
C PHE A 34 -14.28 14.98 -3.51
N PRO A 35 -15.13 15.21 -2.49
CA PRO A 35 -15.04 14.52 -1.19
C PRO A 35 -15.10 12.99 -1.28
N ARG A 36 -15.81 12.45 -2.28
CA ARG A 36 -15.86 11.00 -2.50
C ARG A 36 -14.53 10.41 -2.94
N LEU A 37 -13.76 11.13 -3.75
CA LEU A 37 -12.40 10.72 -4.14
C LEU A 37 -11.42 10.86 -2.97
N ALA A 38 -11.53 11.93 -2.17
CA ALA A 38 -10.73 12.05 -0.95
C ALA A 38 -11.00 10.93 0.05
N LEU A 39 -12.27 10.50 0.19
CA LEU A 39 -12.64 9.38 1.04
C LEU A 39 -12.04 8.05 0.52
N SER A 40 -11.96 7.86 -0.80
CA SER A 40 -11.25 6.71 -1.36
C SER A 40 -9.78 6.68 -0.94
N ALA A 41 -9.06 7.80 -1.06
CA ALA A 41 -7.67 7.92 -0.64
C ALA A 41 -7.50 7.67 0.87
N HIS A 42 -8.42 8.21 1.70
CA HIS A 42 -8.46 7.95 3.14
C HIS A 42 -8.59 6.46 3.44
N LEU A 43 -9.61 5.79 2.89
CA LEU A 43 -9.83 4.37 3.12
C LEU A 43 -8.68 3.52 2.58
N HIS A 44 -8.15 3.87 1.42
CA HIS A 44 -7.01 3.18 0.81
C HIS A 44 -5.77 3.24 1.72
N SER A 45 -5.50 4.40 2.33
CA SER A 45 -4.44 4.59 3.32
C SER A 45 -4.68 3.81 4.61
N MET A 46 -5.91 3.80 5.12
CA MET A 46 -6.26 3.08 6.35
C MET A 46 -6.17 1.56 6.18
N LEU A 47 -6.60 1.04 5.03
CA LEU A 47 -6.54 -0.39 4.74
C LEU A 47 -5.11 -0.86 4.49
N ASN A 48 -4.32 -0.12 3.70
CA ASN A 48 -2.92 -0.47 3.48
C ASN A 48 -2.06 -0.25 4.72
N GLY A 49 -2.32 0.78 5.51
CA GLY A 49 -1.62 1.02 6.79
C GLY A 49 -1.75 -0.17 7.74
N ALA A 50 -2.98 -0.66 7.91
CA ALA A 50 -3.25 -1.89 8.66
C ALA A 50 -2.56 -3.11 8.03
N LEU A 51 -2.66 -3.28 6.71
CA LEU A 51 -2.06 -4.40 5.98
C LEU A 51 -0.54 -4.47 6.18
N LEU A 52 0.18 -3.35 5.97
CA LEU A 52 1.63 -3.28 6.12
C LEU A 52 2.05 -3.54 7.56
N THR A 53 1.28 -3.04 8.54
CA THR A 53 1.52 -3.29 9.96
C THR A 53 1.38 -4.77 10.28
N VAL A 54 0.30 -5.42 9.83
CA VAL A 54 0.05 -6.85 10.03
C VAL A 54 1.14 -7.70 9.37
N VAL A 55 1.46 -7.45 8.10
CA VAL A 55 2.53 -8.18 7.41
C VAL A 55 3.87 -7.99 8.12
N GLY A 56 4.18 -6.77 8.54
CA GLY A 56 5.39 -6.48 9.31
C GLY A 56 5.46 -7.27 10.62
N LEU A 57 4.34 -7.42 11.34
CA LEU A 57 4.26 -8.25 12.55
C LEU A 57 4.41 -9.75 12.25
N VAL A 58 3.83 -10.25 11.16
CA VAL A 58 3.99 -11.64 10.72
C VAL A 58 5.45 -11.95 10.38
N LEU A 59 6.12 -11.07 9.63
CA LEU A 59 7.55 -11.23 9.28
C LEU A 59 8.49 -11.11 10.49
N ARG A 60 8.00 -10.63 11.63
CA ARG A 60 8.75 -10.62 12.89
C ARG A 60 8.81 -11.99 13.56
N GLN A 61 8.00 -12.95 13.09
CA GLN A 61 7.95 -14.31 13.62
C GLN A 61 8.83 -15.23 12.75
N PRO A 62 10.11 -15.44 13.12
CA PRO A 62 11.05 -16.21 12.29
C PRO A 62 10.65 -17.68 12.15
N ASP A 63 9.85 -18.21 13.08
CA ASP A 63 9.32 -19.58 13.03
C ASP A 63 8.23 -19.75 11.96
N LEU A 64 7.60 -18.64 11.52
CA LEU A 64 6.60 -18.65 10.47
C LEU A 64 7.20 -18.35 9.09
N ILE A 65 8.00 -17.29 8.97
CA ILE A 65 8.49 -16.80 7.68
C ILE A 65 9.96 -16.38 7.77
N SER A 66 10.77 -16.90 6.85
CA SER A 66 12.18 -16.51 6.66
C SER A 66 12.41 -16.08 5.23
N LEU A 67 12.72 -14.80 5.02
CA LEU A 67 12.92 -14.24 3.69
C LEU A 67 14.39 -14.26 3.28
N SER A 68 14.70 -14.69 2.07
CA SER A 68 15.98 -14.39 1.42
C SER A 68 16.12 -12.88 1.14
N GLN A 69 17.32 -12.40 0.79
CA GLN A 69 17.55 -10.98 0.49
C GLN A 69 16.69 -10.47 -0.67
N LEU A 70 16.53 -11.27 -1.73
CA LEU A 70 15.70 -10.90 -2.89
C LEU A 70 14.21 -10.86 -2.51
N GLN A 71 13.73 -11.86 -1.76
CA GLN A 71 12.37 -11.90 -1.25
C GLN A 71 12.06 -10.71 -0.33
N ALA A 72 13.00 -10.38 0.56
CA ALA A 72 12.90 -9.21 1.43
C ALA A 72 12.81 -7.91 0.64
N PHE A 73 13.60 -7.76 -0.43
CA PHE A 73 13.51 -6.62 -1.34
C PHE A 73 12.15 -6.53 -2.04
N ILE A 74 11.68 -7.63 -2.64
CA ILE A 74 10.38 -7.70 -3.33
C ILE A 74 9.25 -7.32 -2.38
N VAL A 75 9.24 -7.88 -1.17
CA VAL A 75 8.19 -7.63 -0.17
C VAL A 75 8.26 -6.18 0.33
N THR A 76 9.45 -5.69 0.67
CA THR A 76 9.61 -4.33 1.19
C THR A 76 9.20 -3.30 0.13
N TRP A 77 9.74 -3.40 -1.07
CA TRP A 77 9.44 -2.45 -2.14
C TRP A 77 7.98 -2.57 -2.59
N GLY A 78 7.51 -3.79 -2.86
CA GLY A 78 6.18 -4.06 -3.40
C GLY A 78 5.04 -3.61 -2.50
N LEU A 79 5.20 -3.68 -1.17
CA LEU A 79 4.20 -3.16 -0.24
C LEU A 79 4.32 -1.65 -0.01
N ASN A 80 5.53 -1.09 -0.04
CA ASN A 80 5.72 0.36 0.12
C ASN A 80 5.34 1.16 -1.13
N SER A 81 5.21 0.55 -2.30
CA SER A 81 4.79 1.24 -3.52
C SER A 81 3.39 1.86 -3.42
N THR A 82 2.56 1.37 -2.50
CA THR A 82 1.21 1.90 -2.21
C THR A 82 1.22 3.40 -1.81
N TRP A 83 2.33 3.91 -1.27
CA TRP A 83 2.49 5.34 -1.00
C TRP A 83 2.30 6.19 -2.27
N ILE A 84 2.77 5.69 -3.41
CA ILE A 84 2.73 6.41 -4.69
C ILE A 84 1.28 6.52 -5.17
N SER A 85 0.52 5.41 -5.13
CA SER A 85 -0.89 5.41 -5.51
C SER A 85 -1.73 6.28 -4.57
N ILE A 86 -1.55 6.15 -3.25
CA ILE A 86 -2.29 6.95 -2.26
C ILE A 86 -2.04 8.44 -2.46
N ALA A 87 -0.78 8.86 -2.67
CA ALA A 87 -0.46 10.26 -2.96
C ALA A 87 -1.15 10.77 -4.24
N SER A 88 -1.20 9.95 -5.29
CA SER A 88 -1.91 10.30 -6.52
C SER A 88 -3.42 10.39 -6.33
N GLU A 89 -4.01 9.57 -5.46
CA GLU A 89 -5.44 9.63 -5.13
C GLU A 89 -5.79 10.88 -4.30
N CYS A 90 -4.89 11.31 -3.40
CA CYS A 90 -5.03 12.60 -2.71
C CYS A 90 -5.04 13.76 -3.71
N ALA A 91 -4.15 13.75 -4.71
CA ALA A 91 -4.17 14.73 -5.79
C ALA A 91 -5.45 14.62 -6.63
N ASN A 92 -5.91 13.40 -6.90
CA ASN A 92 -7.13 13.15 -7.64
C ASN A 92 -8.38 13.73 -6.96
N ALA A 93 -8.38 13.85 -5.63
CA ALA A 93 -9.47 14.52 -4.91
C ALA A 93 -9.67 16.01 -5.27
N TYR A 94 -8.66 16.64 -5.88
CA TYR A 94 -8.74 17.99 -6.43
C TYR A 94 -8.93 18.00 -7.95
N TRP A 95 -8.32 17.05 -8.65
CA TRP A 95 -8.34 17.01 -10.12
C TRP A 95 -9.61 16.42 -10.70
N GLY A 96 -10.22 15.44 -10.04
CA GLY A 96 -11.41 14.76 -10.57
C GLY A 96 -11.11 13.92 -11.81
N THR A 97 -9.94 13.29 -11.85
CA THR A 97 -9.56 12.33 -12.89
C THR A 97 -10.49 11.12 -12.86
N LYS A 98 -10.72 10.52 -14.03
CA LYS A 98 -11.75 9.49 -14.20
C LYS A 98 -11.28 8.20 -14.87
N ASP A 99 -10.13 8.20 -15.54
CA ASP A 99 -9.79 7.08 -16.43
C ASP A 99 -9.23 5.88 -15.65
N THR A 100 -8.40 6.13 -14.63
CA THR A 100 -7.78 5.04 -13.83
C THR A 100 -8.72 4.49 -12.74
N LEU A 101 -9.54 5.35 -12.14
CA LEU A 101 -10.46 5.01 -11.05
C LEU A 101 -11.92 5.33 -11.41
N PRO A 102 -12.47 4.71 -12.47
CA PRO A 102 -13.76 5.11 -13.06
C PRO A 102 -14.95 4.94 -12.11
N ILE A 103 -14.91 3.93 -11.23
CA ILE A 103 -15.98 3.68 -10.25
C ILE A 103 -16.03 4.82 -9.22
N ALA A 104 -14.87 5.20 -8.67
CA ALA A 104 -14.77 6.28 -7.70
C ALA A 104 -15.11 7.64 -8.33
N ALA A 105 -14.64 7.87 -9.56
CA ALA A 105 -14.91 9.09 -10.31
C ALA A 105 -16.40 9.25 -10.64
N THR A 106 -17.06 8.17 -11.08
CA THR A 106 -18.51 8.16 -11.34
C THR A 106 -19.29 8.45 -10.06
N ALA A 107 -18.92 7.82 -8.94
CA ALA A 107 -19.55 8.07 -7.64
C ALA A 107 -19.34 9.52 -7.13
N ALA A 108 -18.22 10.14 -7.50
CA ALA A 108 -17.92 11.54 -7.19
C ALA A 108 -18.50 12.54 -8.20
N LYS A 109 -19.16 12.07 -9.28
CA LYS A 109 -19.61 12.90 -10.42
C LYS A 109 -18.47 13.73 -11.02
N ALA A 110 -17.26 13.18 -11.03
CA ALA A 110 -16.11 13.84 -11.61
C ALA A 110 -16.20 13.85 -13.14
N VAL A 111 -15.87 14.99 -13.76
CA VAL A 111 -15.98 15.20 -15.21
C VAL A 111 -14.73 14.80 -15.99
N GLY A 112 -13.65 14.43 -15.29
CA GLY A 112 -12.33 14.15 -15.86
C GLY A 112 -11.34 15.27 -15.60
N GLY A 113 -10.06 14.90 -15.45
CA GLY A 113 -8.96 15.84 -15.27
C GLY A 113 -8.31 16.23 -16.60
N LEU A 114 -7.27 17.07 -16.51
CA LEU A 114 -6.39 17.32 -17.65
C LEU A 114 -5.65 16.02 -18.03
N SER A 115 -5.29 15.85 -19.30
CA SER A 115 -4.66 14.61 -19.78
C SER A 115 -3.39 14.23 -19.02
N TRP A 116 -2.59 15.21 -18.58
CA TRP A 116 -1.40 14.95 -17.76
C TRP A 116 -1.75 14.50 -16.33
N GLN A 117 -2.88 14.94 -15.77
CA GLN A 117 -3.37 14.50 -14.46
C GLN A 117 -3.82 13.05 -14.52
N GLU A 118 -4.59 12.69 -15.57
CA GLU A 118 -4.98 11.30 -15.85
C GLU A 118 -3.74 10.41 -15.99
N PHE A 119 -2.73 10.88 -16.74
CA PHE A 119 -1.48 10.15 -16.93
C PHE A 119 -0.70 9.96 -15.63
N VAL A 120 -0.60 10.99 -14.78
CA VAL A 120 0.05 10.89 -13.47
C VAL A 120 -0.64 9.85 -12.59
N VAL A 121 -1.97 9.89 -12.50
CA VAL A 121 -2.74 8.91 -11.71
C VAL A 121 -2.55 7.51 -12.26
N PHE A 122 -2.58 7.33 -13.59
CA PHE A 122 -2.33 6.04 -14.23
C PHE A 122 -0.95 5.46 -13.87
N VAL A 123 0.11 6.23 -14.10
CA VAL A 123 1.48 5.78 -13.83
C VAL A 123 1.70 5.50 -12.35
N ALA A 124 1.11 6.31 -11.46
CA ALA A 124 1.20 6.11 -10.02
C ALA A 124 0.55 4.82 -9.52
N HIS A 125 -0.40 4.25 -10.28
CA HIS A 125 -1.05 2.98 -9.93
C HIS A 125 -0.27 1.76 -10.43
N LEU A 126 0.58 1.88 -11.47
CA LEU A 126 1.36 0.75 -11.98
C LEU A 126 2.24 0.07 -10.90
N PRO A 127 2.92 0.81 -10.00
CA PRO A 127 3.69 0.23 -8.91
C PRO A 127 2.89 -0.64 -7.93
N THR A 128 1.57 -0.47 -7.82
CA THR A 128 0.74 -1.28 -6.90
C THR A 128 0.66 -2.74 -7.33
N ALA A 129 0.88 -3.02 -8.63
CA ALA A 129 0.95 -4.39 -9.14
C ALA A 129 2.08 -5.22 -8.49
N PHE A 130 3.12 -4.58 -7.94
CA PHE A 130 4.19 -5.26 -7.21
C PHE A 130 3.74 -5.82 -5.85
N MET A 131 2.54 -5.49 -5.37
CA MET A 131 1.94 -6.19 -4.23
C MET A 131 1.67 -7.66 -4.55
N ILE A 132 1.39 -8.01 -5.82
CA ILE A 132 1.14 -9.40 -6.24
C ILE A 132 2.36 -10.30 -5.97
N PRO A 133 3.58 -10.02 -6.48
CA PRO A 133 4.74 -10.83 -6.16
C PRO A 133 5.12 -10.75 -4.68
N ALA A 134 4.89 -9.63 -3.98
CA ALA A 134 5.12 -9.53 -2.54
C ALA A 134 4.26 -10.53 -1.75
N PHE A 135 2.95 -10.59 -2.01
CA PHE A 135 2.06 -11.57 -1.39
C PHE A 135 2.32 -13.00 -1.89
N GLY A 136 2.73 -13.16 -3.15
CA GLY A 136 3.18 -14.46 -3.67
C GLY A 136 4.36 -15.04 -2.88
N VAL A 137 5.35 -14.20 -2.56
CA VAL A 137 6.50 -14.58 -1.72
C VAL A 137 6.05 -14.93 -0.29
N ILE A 138 5.20 -14.10 0.32
CA ILE A 138 4.70 -14.34 1.68
C ILE A 138 3.92 -15.66 1.75
N ALA A 139 3.03 -15.91 0.79
CA ALA A 139 2.28 -17.15 0.69
C ALA A 139 3.21 -18.34 0.49
N TRP A 140 4.17 -18.23 -0.43
CA TRP A 140 5.14 -19.30 -0.69
C TRP A 140 5.92 -19.70 0.57
N GLU A 141 6.47 -18.74 1.30
CA GLU A 141 7.21 -19.03 2.54
C GLU A 141 6.32 -19.64 3.62
N LEU A 142 5.05 -19.23 3.70
CA LEU A 142 4.12 -19.78 4.69
C LEU A 142 3.79 -21.26 4.41
N TYR A 143 3.60 -21.64 3.14
CA TYR A 143 3.20 -22.99 2.76
C TYR A 143 4.37 -23.94 2.50
N PHE A 144 5.49 -23.43 1.97
CA PHE A 144 6.60 -24.23 1.47
C PHE A 144 7.96 -23.83 2.06
N GLY A 145 8.03 -22.73 2.81
CA GLY A 145 9.26 -22.25 3.44
C GLY A 145 9.82 -23.26 4.44
N LYS A 146 11.15 -23.40 4.45
CA LYS A 146 11.83 -24.30 5.38
C LYS A 146 11.78 -23.69 6.79
N LYS A 147 11.05 -24.34 7.70
CA LYS A 147 11.00 -23.95 9.11
C LYS A 147 12.27 -24.43 9.80
N THR A 148 13.09 -23.51 10.31
CA THR A 148 14.20 -23.89 11.21
C THR A 148 13.62 -24.28 12.56
N VAL A 149 13.34 -25.58 12.73
CA VAL A 149 13.04 -26.15 14.05
C VAL A 149 14.31 -26.01 14.89
N LYS A 150 14.29 -25.16 15.92
CA LYS A 150 15.29 -25.28 17.00
C LYS A 150 15.02 -26.61 17.71
N GLN A 151 15.87 -27.59 17.45
CA GLN A 151 15.98 -28.75 18.33
C GLN A 151 16.55 -28.25 19.65
N ASN A 152 15.71 -28.20 20.68
CA ASN A 152 16.14 -28.07 22.07
C ASN A 152 16.47 -29.46 22.62
#